data_AF-A0A7V1F9Y7-F1
#
_entry.id   AF-A0A7V1F9Y7-F1
#
_cell.length_a   1.000
_cell.length_b   1.000
_cell.length_c   1.000
_cell.angle_alpha   90.00
_cell.angle_beta   90.00
_cell.angle_gamma   90.00
#
_symmetry.space_group_name_H-M   'P 1'
#
loop_
_entity.id
_entity.type
_entity.pdbx_description
1 polymer ?
#
loop_
_entity_poly.entity_id
_entity_poly.type
_entity_poly.pdbx_seq_one_letter_code
_entity_poly.pdbx_strand_id
1 'polypeptide(L)'
;NSNSLWRKIGATPMIGQNDYVDEVFTLEDAKDFNIFSRNQGVGRMSMWSANRDIPCGENYVDVKVVSDSCSGTKYPKFSFAQALSIGFDGDLTQSAKILTTEDPESNSYAVDDPDKSPYQIWQETGSYLKGVKVVWHGNVYEAKWWTKNDLPDNPVLQSWETPWQLIGPVLSDEKPILQATLPKGTYLEWFGKNVYKGGNRVLFEGVPFQAKWWNQGESPAASAANSDASPWISLTQAQIIEILGELDKTTGK
;
A
#
# COMPACT_ATOMS: atom_id res chain seq x y z
N ASN A 1 -14.15 1.67 -28.18
CA ASN A 1 -13.34 2.66 -28.92
C ASN A 1 -11.92 2.61 -28.37
N SER A 2 -10.97 1.99 -29.09
CA SER A 2 -9.62 1.67 -28.58
C SER A 2 -8.74 2.90 -28.27
N ASN A 3 -9.01 4.04 -28.91
CA ASN A 3 -8.23 5.27 -28.74
C ASN A 3 -8.32 5.88 -27.33
N SER A 4 -9.38 5.60 -26.56
CA SER A 4 -9.46 6.09 -25.17
C SER A 4 -8.56 5.30 -24.21
N LEU A 5 -8.19 4.06 -24.58
CA LEU A 5 -7.34 3.20 -23.75
C LEU A 5 -5.86 3.60 -23.88
N TRP A 6 -5.40 3.87 -25.11
CA TRP A 6 -4.03 4.31 -25.38
C TRP A 6 -3.65 5.60 -24.66
N ARG A 7 -4.60 6.52 -24.49
CA ARG A 7 -4.39 7.77 -23.73
C ARG A 7 -4.09 7.53 -22.24
N LYS A 8 -4.39 6.35 -21.71
CA LYS A 8 -4.05 5.94 -20.32
C LYS A 8 -2.74 5.16 -20.24
N ILE A 9 -2.08 4.92 -21.36
CA ILE A 9 -0.82 4.17 -21.44
C ILE A 9 0.34 5.16 -21.54
N GLY A 10 1.38 4.90 -20.74
CA GLY A 10 2.70 5.50 -20.90
C GLY A 10 3.71 4.44 -21.29
N ALA A 11 4.67 4.80 -22.14
CA ALA A 11 5.68 3.87 -22.61
C ALA A 11 7.10 4.41 -22.44
N THR A 12 8.00 3.52 -22.00
CA THR A 12 9.39 3.85 -21.62
C THR A 12 10.34 2.81 -22.20
N PRO A 13 10.73 2.91 -23.48
CA PRO A 13 11.79 2.07 -24.03
C PRO A 13 13.13 2.34 -23.34
N MET A 14 13.95 1.29 -23.22
CA MET A 14 15.36 1.43 -22.89
C MET A 14 16.13 1.76 -24.18
N ILE A 15 16.85 2.88 -24.19
CA ILE A 15 17.50 3.39 -25.40
C ILE A 15 18.86 2.72 -25.66
N GLY A 16 19.20 2.48 -26.92
CA GLY A 16 20.46 1.88 -27.30
C GLY A 16 20.60 0.41 -26.87
N GLN A 17 21.82 -0.03 -26.54
CA GLN A 17 22.11 -1.41 -26.14
C GLN A 17 21.34 -1.77 -24.86
N ASN A 18 20.61 -2.88 -24.91
CA ASN A 18 19.84 -3.43 -23.79
C ASN A 18 20.59 -4.60 -23.12
N ASP A 19 19.96 -5.24 -22.12
CA ASP A 19 20.51 -6.37 -21.35
C ASP A 19 20.92 -7.58 -22.20
N TYR A 20 20.28 -7.77 -23.36
CA TYR A 20 20.62 -8.80 -24.34
C TYR A 20 21.38 -8.22 -25.53
N VAL A 21 22.46 -8.90 -25.96
CA VAL A 21 23.37 -8.43 -27.03
C VAL A 21 22.66 -8.10 -28.34
N ASP A 22 21.61 -8.84 -28.68
CA ASP A 22 20.86 -8.65 -29.93
C ASP A 22 19.73 -7.61 -29.81
N GLU A 23 19.49 -7.08 -28.62
CA GLU A 23 18.48 -6.06 -28.36
C GLU A 23 19.11 -4.67 -28.31
N VAL A 24 18.94 -3.92 -29.40
CA VAL A 24 19.39 -2.54 -29.49
C VAL A 24 18.22 -1.68 -29.95
N PHE A 25 17.78 -0.76 -29.10
CA PHE A 25 16.79 0.24 -29.48
C PHE A 25 17.49 1.39 -30.20
N THR A 26 17.41 1.41 -31.53
CA THR A 26 18.12 2.37 -32.37
C THR A 26 17.41 3.72 -32.43
N LEU A 27 18.09 4.73 -32.99
CA LEU A 27 17.46 6.03 -33.23
C LEU A 27 16.32 5.94 -34.25
N GLU A 28 16.35 4.96 -35.16
CA GLU A 28 15.25 4.76 -36.10
C GLU A 28 14.04 4.15 -35.40
N ASP A 29 14.25 3.16 -34.53
CA ASP A 29 13.19 2.61 -33.68
C ASP A 29 12.55 3.70 -32.81
N ALA A 30 13.34 4.66 -32.30
CA ALA A 30 12.82 5.80 -31.55
C ALA A 30 11.87 6.67 -32.38
N LYS A 31 12.16 6.90 -33.67
CA LYS A 31 11.30 7.67 -34.58
C LYS A 31 10.04 6.88 -34.93
N ASP A 32 10.19 5.60 -35.28
CA ASP A 32 9.05 4.73 -35.60
C ASP A 32 8.12 4.59 -34.41
N PHE A 33 8.69 4.45 -33.21
CA PHE A 33 7.95 4.40 -31.96
C PHE A 33 7.22 5.72 -31.67
N ASN A 34 7.86 6.88 -31.92
CA ASN A 34 7.18 8.17 -31.80
C ASN A 34 5.98 8.28 -32.77
N ILE A 35 6.16 7.88 -34.03
CA ILE A 35 5.09 7.89 -35.05
C ILE A 35 3.94 6.99 -34.61
N PHE A 36 4.23 5.77 -34.18
CA PHE A 36 3.24 4.83 -33.66
C PHE A 36 2.48 5.44 -32.49
N SER A 37 3.20 5.97 -31.50
CA SER A 37 2.61 6.54 -30.27
C SER A 37 1.69 7.71 -30.57
N ARG A 38 2.06 8.58 -31.51
CA ARG A 38 1.21 9.69 -31.97
C ARG A 38 -0.03 9.20 -32.71
N ASN A 39 0.11 8.19 -33.57
CA ASN A 39 -1.00 7.62 -34.33
C ASN A 39 -2.02 6.89 -33.44
N GLN A 40 -1.55 6.19 -32.40
CA GLN A 40 -2.42 5.50 -31.44
C GLN A 40 -2.97 6.42 -30.34
N GLY A 41 -2.35 7.59 -30.13
CA GLY A 41 -2.71 8.51 -29.05
C GLY A 41 -2.23 8.01 -27.68
N VAL A 42 -1.00 7.50 -27.60
CA VAL A 42 -0.35 7.12 -26.35
C VAL A 42 -0.26 8.34 -25.43
N GLY A 43 -0.66 8.18 -24.17
CA GLY A 43 -0.78 9.27 -23.21
C GLY A 43 0.55 9.87 -22.76
N ARG A 44 1.63 9.08 -22.76
CA ARG A 44 2.96 9.53 -22.32
C ARG A 44 4.10 8.79 -23.01
N MET A 45 5.15 9.54 -23.33
CA MET A 45 6.44 9.02 -23.78
C MET A 45 7.52 9.32 -22.73
N SER A 46 8.38 8.34 -22.47
CA SER A 46 9.59 8.48 -21.66
C SER A 46 10.70 7.58 -22.21
N MET A 47 11.88 7.59 -21.61
CA MET A 47 12.97 6.68 -21.99
C MET A 47 13.82 6.31 -20.78
N TRP A 48 14.36 5.10 -20.79
CA TRP A 48 15.37 4.64 -19.85
C TRP A 48 16.76 4.65 -20.53
N SER A 49 17.63 5.61 -20.25
CA SER A 49 17.48 6.71 -19.29
C SER A 49 18.15 7.99 -19.77
N ALA A 50 17.79 9.13 -19.17
CA ALA A 50 18.27 10.45 -19.58
C ALA A 50 19.80 10.58 -19.57
N ASN A 51 20.48 9.99 -18.59
CA ASN A 51 21.94 10.00 -18.49
C ASN A 51 22.61 9.13 -19.57
N ARG A 52 21.89 8.16 -20.15
CA ARG A 52 22.38 7.29 -21.24
C ARG A 52 22.21 7.89 -22.63
N ASP A 53 21.49 9.01 -22.79
CA ASP A 53 21.29 9.68 -24.08
C ASP A 53 22.52 10.49 -24.53
N ILE A 54 23.65 9.79 -24.56
CA ILE A 54 24.97 10.19 -25.01
C ILE A 54 25.66 8.98 -25.67
N PRO A 55 26.59 9.22 -26.60
CA PRO A 55 27.44 8.15 -27.10
C PRO A 55 28.42 7.69 -26.01
N CYS A 56 28.87 6.44 -26.10
CA CYS A 56 29.91 5.96 -25.21
C CYS A 56 31.27 6.59 -25.55
N GLY A 57 32.09 6.82 -24.53
CA GLY A 57 33.45 7.32 -24.71
C GLY A 57 34.38 6.28 -25.31
N GLU A 58 35.51 6.72 -25.87
CA GLU A 58 36.47 5.87 -26.59
C GLU A 58 37.02 4.70 -25.77
N ASN A 59 37.04 4.82 -24.43
CA ASN A 59 37.50 3.76 -23.52
C ASN A 59 36.47 2.65 -23.28
N TYR A 60 35.24 2.79 -23.77
CA TYR A 60 34.19 1.77 -23.68
C TYR A 60 34.20 0.93 -24.97
N VAL A 61 35.11 -0.04 -25.01
CA VAL A 61 35.48 -0.76 -26.24
C VAL A 61 34.42 -1.76 -26.73
N ASP A 62 33.59 -2.28 -25.84
CA ASP A 62 32.53 -3.23 -26.18
C ASP A 62 31.15 -2.62 -25.96
N VAL A 63 30.64 -1.98 -27.01
CA VAL A 63 29.31 -1.35 -27.01
C VAL A 63 28.15 -2.34 -27.06
N LYS A 64 28.43 -3.66 -27.15
CA LYS A 64 27.41 -4.71 -27.08
C LYS A 64 27.04 -5.09 -25.64
N VAL A 65 27.81 -4.59 -24.67
CA VAL A 65 27.48 -4.71 -23.25
C VAL A 65 26.70 -3.47 -22.84
N VAL A 66 25.62 -3.67 -22.10
CA VAL A 66 24.81 -2.58 -21.54
C VAL A 66 25.65 -1.71 -20.62
N SER A 67 25.45 -0.39 -20.71
CA SER A 67 26.13 0.59 -19.87
C SER A 67 25.12 1.48 -19.17
N ASP A 68 25.31 1.69 -17.87
CA ASP A 68 24.48 2.62 -17.09
C ASP A 68 24.73 4.09 -17.45
N SER A 69 25.83 4.40 -18.13
CA SER A 69 26.30 5.78 -18.37
C SER A 69 26.20 6.23 -19.83
N CYS A 70 25.95 5.33 -20.77
CA CYS A 70 25.86 5.68 -22.20
C CYS A 70 24.95 4.69 -22.96
N SER A 71 24.52 5.09 -24.15
CA SER A 71 23.57 4.32 -24.95
C SER A 71 24.16 3.09 -25.65
N GLY A 72 25.49 2.95 -25.74
CA GLY A 72 26.10 1.94 -26.61
C GLY A 72 25.93 2.26 -28.10
N THR A 73 25.48 3.47 -28.45
CA THR A 73 25.30 3.91 -29.84
C THR A 73 26.23 5.08 -30.18
N LYS A 74 26.33 5.38 -31.48
CA LYS A 74 27.13 6.50 -32.01
C LYS A 74 26.34 7.81 -32.17
N TYR A 75 25.10 7.85 -31.71
CA TYR A 75 24.25 9.04 -31.90
C TYR A 75 24.69 10.17 -30.97
N PRO A 76 24.59 11.44 -31.40
CA PRO A 76 24.90 12.58 -30.56
C PRO A 76 24.05 12.64 -29.29
N LYS A 77 24.53 13.38 -28.29
CA LYS A 77 23.79 13.66 -27.06
C LYS A 77 22.38 14.20 -27.36
N PHE A 78 21.40 13.73 -26.61
CA PHE A 78 19.98 14.11 -26.71
C PHE A 78 19.23 13.64 -27.97
N SER A 79 19.82 12.76 -28.79
CA SER A 79 19.19 12.31 -30.03
C SER A 79 17.89 11.52 -29.76
N PHE A 80 17.89 10.67 -28.73
CA PHE A 80 16.71 9.88 -28.38
C PHE A 80 15.62 10.75 -27.75
N ALA A 81 15.97 11.63 -26.82
CA ALA A 81 15.05 12.61 -26.24
C ALA A 81 14.39 13.46 -27.33
N GLN A 82 15.17 13.93 -28.29
CA GLN A 82 14.66 14.73 -29.40
C GLN A 82 13.72 13.90 -30.29
N ALA A 83 14.09 12.67 -30.67
CA ALA A 83 13.24 11.83 -31.50
C ALA A 83 11.91 11.48 -30.82
N LEU A 84 11.94 11.11 -29.54
CA LEU A 84 10.76 10.68 -28.80
C LEU A 84 9.82 11.84 -28.42
N SER A 85 10.33 13.07 -28.31
CA SER A 85 9.55 14.25 -27.91
C SER A 85 8.80 14.93 -29.07
N ILE A 86 9.13 14.62 -30.34
CA ILE A 86 8.47 15.25 -31.48
C ILE A 86 6.94 15.05 -31.40
N GLY A 87 6.18 16.14 -31.41
CA GLY A 87 4.72 16.10 -31.33
C GLY A 87 4.15 15.79 -29.94
N PHE A 88 5.00 15.70 -28.92
CA PHE A 88 4.62 15.71 -27.50
C PHE A 88 5.05 17.05 -26.91
N ASP A 89 4.09 17.93 -26.68
CA ASP A 89 4.24 19.30 -26.18
C ASP A 89 4.00 19.43 -24.67
N GLY A 90 3.79 18.30 -23.99
CA GLY A 90 3.63 18.24 -22.54
C GLY A 90 4.89 18.65 -21.81
N ASP A 91 4.84 19.80 -21.14
CA ASP A 91 5.87 20.27 -20.24
C ASP A 91 5.53 19.88 -18.79
N LEU A 92 6.55 19.68 -17.95
CA LEU A 92 6.41 19.51 -16.50
C LEU A 92 5.62 20.67 -15.88
N THR A 93 5.77 21.88 -16.43
CA THR A 93 5.01 23.05 -15.98
C THR A 93 3.52 23.01 -16.37
N GLN A 94 3.16 22.32 -17.46
CA GLN A 94 1.78 22.08 -17.83
C GLN A 94 1.16 21.00 -16.95
N SER A 95 1.90 19.92 -16.67
CA SER A 95 1.48 18.86 -15.73
C SER A 95 1.27 19.40 -14.32
N ALA A 96 2.11 20.34 -13.86
CA ALA A 96 1.97 20.99 -12.56
C ALA A 96 0.80 21.98 -12.46
N LYS A 97 0.27 22.46 -13.60
CA LYS A 97 -0.93 23.32 -13.67
C LYS A 97 -2.24 22.53 -13.81
N ILE A 98 -2.16 21.22 -14.04
CA ILE A 98 -3.31 20.34 -13.87
C ILE A 98 -3.54 20.27 -12.36
N LEU A 99 -4.35 21.19 -11.85
CA LEU A 99 -5.15 20.88 -10.68
C LEU A 99 -5.91 19.62 -11.07
N THR A 100 -5.57 18.49 -10.45
CA THR A 100 -6.42 17.32 -10.45
C THR A 100 -7.81 17.79 -10.03
N THR A 101 -8.69 17.92 -11.01
CA THR A 101 -10.12 18.00 -10.72
C THR A 101 -10.50 16.58 -10.37
N GLU A 102 -11.06 16.38 -9.18
CA GLU A 102 -11.67 15.08 -8.86
C GLU A 102 -12.62 14.73 -9.99
N ASP A 103 -12.37 13.58 -10.61
CA ASP A 103 -13.33 12.97 -11.52
C ASP A 103 -14.59 12.68 -10.69
N PRO A 104 -15.77 13.24 -11.03
CA PRO A 104 -17.00 13.02 -10.28
C PRO A 104 -17.42 11.54 -10.28
N GLU A 105 -16.82 10.68 -11.11
CA GLU A 105 -17.05 9.24 -11.13
C GLU A 105 -15.89 8.40 -10.52
N SER A 106 -14.82 9.00 -9.99
CA SER A 106 -13.64 8.23 -9.53
C SER A 106 -13.56 7.94 -8.03
N ASN A 107 -14.41 8.51 -7.18
CA ASN A 107 -14.33 8.30 -5.72
C ASN A 107 -15.66 7.89 -5.09
N SER A 108 -16.38 6.93 -5.69
CA SER A 108 -17.19 6.04 -4.85
C SER A 108 -16.38 4.79 -4.52
N TYR A 109 -15.33 4.95 -3.71
CA TYR A 109 -14.92 3.81 -2.90
C TYR A 109 -16.16 3.40 -2.11
N ALA A 110 -16.55 2.13 -2.19
CA ALA A 110 -17.59 1.64 -1.30
C ALA A 110 -17.18 2.01 0.12
N VAL A 111 -18.05 2.69 0.87
CA VAL A 111 -17.79 2.98 2.28
C VAL A 111 -17.53 1.65 2.95
N ASP A 112 -16.34 1.49 3.56
CA ASP A 112 -15.99 0.25 4.24
C ASP A 112 -17.03 -0.02 5.32
N ASP A 113 -17.60 -1.22 5.27
CA ASP A 113 -18.66 -1.66 6.17
C ASP A 113 -18.03 -2.49 7.29
N PRO A 114 -18.07 -2.04 8.55
CA PRO A 114 -17.52 -2.78 9.68
C PRO A 114 -18.05 -4.22 9.77
N ASP A 115 -19.31 -4.45 9.36
CA ASP A 115 -19.98 -5.75 9.47
C ASP A 115 -19.57 -6.72 8.35
N LYS A 116 -18.88 -6.24 7.32
CA LYS A 116 -18.36 -7.02 6.18
C LYS A 116 -16.84 -7.00 6.11
N SER A 117 -16.20 -6.32 7.05
CA SER A 117 -14.75 -6.15 7.06
C SER A 117 -14.12 -7.22 7.97
N PRO A 118 -13.18 -8.05 7.49
CA PRO A 118 -12.51 -9.05 8.34
C PRO A 118 -11.65 -8.40 9.44
N TYR A 119 -11.19 -7.17 9.22
CA TYR A 119 -10.37 -6.39 10.13
C TYR A 119 -10.97 -5.00 10.38
N GLN A 120 -10.44 -4.29 11.37
CA GLN A 120 -10.87 -2.94 11.69
C GLN A 120 -10.65 -1.98 10.51
N ILE A 121 -11.57 -1.05 10.31
CA ILE A 121 -11.42 0.00 9.30
C ILE A 121 -10.35 0.99 9.77
N TRP A 122 -9.49 1.45 8.85
CA TRP A 122 -8.50 2.46 9.15
C TRP A 122 -9.14 3.79 9.59
N GLN A 123 -8.47 4.50 10.49
CA GLN A 123 -8.92 5.73 11.12
C GLN A 123 -7.72 6.68 11.20
N GLU A 124 -7.91 7.93 10.82
CA GLU A 124 -6.86 8.98 10.83
C GLU A 124 -6.21 9.16 12.22
N THR A 125 -7.03 9.02 13.26
CA THR A 125 -6.58 9.15 14.66
C THR A 125 -5.99 7.86 15.24
N GLY A 126 -6.11 6.74 14.51
CA GLY A 126 -5.63 5.42 14.92
C GLY A 126 -4.09 5.32 14.87
N SER A 127 -3.52 4.56 15.79
CA SER A 127 -2.09 4.23 15.81
C SER A 127 -1.94 2.73 15.65
N TYR A 128 -1.19 2.31 14.64
CA TYR A 128 -1.10 0.93 14.17
C TYR A 128 0.33 0.42 14.32
N LEU A 129 0.47 -0.77 14.89
CA LEU A 129 1.75 -1.41 15.11
C LEU A 129 2.09 -2.35 13.97
N LYS A 130 3.34 -2.78 13.91
CA LYS A 130 3.75 -3.85 13.00
C LYS A 130 2.83 -5.07 13.12
N GLY A 131 2.34 -5.57 11.98
CA GLY A 131 1.48 -6.73 11.86
C GLY A 131 -0.02 -6.45 12.00
N VAL A 132 -0.41 -5.24 12.42
CA VAL A 132 -1.82 -4.86 12.49
C VAL A 132 -2.40 -4.79 11.09
N LYS A 133 -3.54 -5.43 10.89
CA LYS A 133 -4.30 -5.40 9.64
C LYS A 133 -5.47 -4.43 9.75
N VAL A 134 -5.68 -3.65 8.70
CA VAL A 134 -6.81 -2.72 8.58
C VAL A 134 -7.50 -2.88 7.24
N VAL A 135 -8.78 -2.54 7.18
CA VAL A 135 -9.52 -2.38 5.93
C VAL A 135 -9.53 -0.91 5.52
N TRP A 136 -9.22 -0.65 4.26
CA TRP A 136 -9.28 0.67 3.65
C TRP A 136 -9.67 0.52 2.17
N HIS A 137 -10.75 1.17 1.76
CA HIS A 137 -11.25 1.16 0.39
C HIS A 137 -11.45 -0.26 -0.18
N GLY A 138 -12.04 -1.15 0.62
CA GLY A 138 -12.30 -2.54 0.25
C GLY A 138 -11.05 -3.43 0.17
N ASN A 139 -9.90 -2.97 0.68
CA ASN A 139 -8.65 -3.72 0.69
C ASN A 139 -8.10 -3.89 2.11
N VAL A 140 -7.42 -5.00 2.34
CA VAL A 140 -6.70 -5.31 3.58
C VAL A 140 -5.25 -4.86 3.46
N TYR A 141 -4.80 -4.08 4.42
CA TYR A 141 -3.41 -3.63 4.54
C TYR A 141 -2.81 -4.10 5.86
N GLU A 142 -1.55 -4.50 5.86
CA GLU A 142 -0.78 -4.83 7.05
C GLU A 142 0.31 -3.79 7.29
N ALA A 143 0.39 -3.28 8.52
CA ALA A 143 1.45 -2.36 8.92
C ALA A 143 2.80 -3.09 9.04
N LYS A 144 3.84 -2.60 8.38
CA LYS A 144 5.21 -3.15 8.43
C LYS A 144 6.00 -2.68 9.64
N TRP A 145 5.60 -1.55 10.23
CA TRP A 145 6.14 -0.96 11.45
C TRP A 145 5.08 -0.05 12.09
N TRP A 146 5.41 0.58 13.22
CA TRP A 146 4.54 1.55 13.89
C TRP A 146 4.20 2.71 12.94
N THR A 147 2.91 3.03 12.79
CA THR A 147 2.42 4.12 11.94
C THR A 147 1.21 4.80 12.56
N LYS A 148 1.05 6.08 12.27
CA LYS A 148 -0.10 6.90 12.65
C LYS A 148 -0.32 7.93 11.57
N ASN A 149 -1.58 8.13 11.17
CA ASN A 149 -1.97 9.11 10.15
C ASN A 149 -1.35 8.89 8.75
N ASP A 150 -0.66 7.78 8.50
CA ASP A 150 -0.22 7.41 7.16
C ASP A 150 -1.35 6.66 6.46
N LEU A 151 -1.73 7.13 5.26
CA LEU A 151 -2.79 6.53 4.45
C LEU A 151 -2.36 5.15 3.93
N PRO A 152 -3.20 4.10 4.05
CA PRO A 152 -2.88 2.76 3.56
C PRO A 152 -2.61 2.66 2.06
N ASP A 153 -3.29 3.47 1.25
CA ASP A 153 -3.18 3.52 -0.22
C ASP A 153 -2.30 4.66 -0.74
N ASN A 154 -1.44 5.24 0.11
CA ASN A 154 -0.53 6.31 -0.31
C ASN A 154 0.33 5.88 -1.53
N PRO A 155 0.24 6.57 -2.69
CA PRO A 155 0.89 6.15 -3.93
C PRO A 155 2.38 6.49 -3.93
N VAL A 156 3.15 5.74 -3.14
CA VAL A 156 4.60 5.87 -3.07
C VAL A 156 5.30 5.14 -4.22
N LEU A 157 6.48 5.62 -4.62
CA LEU A 157 7.25 5.03 -5.73
C LEU A 157 7.89 3.71 -5.33
N GLN A 158 8.28 3.60 -4.06
CA GLN A 158 8.98 2.45 -3.53
C GLN A 158 8.26 1.90 -2.30
N SER A 159 8.16 0.58 -2.20
CA SER A 159 7.43 -0.08 -1.10
C SER A 159 7.89 0.41 0.28
N TRP A 160 9.17 0.66 0.51
CA TRP A 160 9.68 1.11 1.82
C TRP A 160 9.29 2.53 2.22
N GLU A 161 8.75 3.34 1.32
CA GLU A 161 8.32 4.72 1.59
C GLU A 161 6.95 4.78 2.28
N THR A 162 6.22 3.66 2.35
CA THR A 162 4.96 3.54 3.09
C THR A 162 5.09 2.52 4.22
N PRO A 163 4.45 2.74 5.39
CA PRO A 163 4.36 1.74 6.43
C PRO A 163 3.42 0.58 6.07
N TRP A 164 2.57 0.73 5.06
CA TRP A 164 1.53 -0.25 4.74
C TRP A 164 1.97 -1.23 3.65
N GLN A 165 1.55 -2.48 3.79
CA GLN A 165 1.68 -3.51 2.78
C GLN A 165 0.28 -3.98 2.39
N LEU A 166 -0.05 -3.89 1.09
CA LEU A 166 -1.30 -4.45 0.57
C LEU A 166 -1.25 -5.98 0.69
N ILE A 167 -2.26 -6.54 1.35
CA ILE A 167 -2.46 -7.99 1.44
C ILE A 167 -3.38 -8.46 0.32
N GLY A 168 -4.44 -7.71 0.02
CA GLY A 168 -5.38 -8.02 -1.04
C GLY A 168 -6.77 -7.40 -0.81
N PRO A 169 -7.75 -7.65 -1.69
CA PRO A 169 -9.11 -7.17 -1.52
C PRO A 169 -9.85 -7.92 -0.40
N VAL A 170 -10.81 -7.26 0.25
CA VAL A 170 -11.81 -7.92 1.08
C VAL A 170 -12.73 -8.72 0.18
N LEU A 171 -12.84 -10.03 0.42
CA LEU A 171 -13.70 -10.89 -0.40
C LEU A 171 -15.16 -10.78 0.06
N SER A 172 -16.10 -10.94 -0.87
CA SER A 172 -17.54 -10.78 -0.59
C SER A 172 -18.10 -11.75 0.46
N ASP A 173 -17.41 -12.87 0.70
CA ASP A 173 -17.77 -13.91 1.66
C ASP A 173 -16.95 -13.83 2.96
N GLU A 174 -16.00 -12.89 3.07
CA GLU A 174 -15.26 -12.65 4.30
C GLU A 174 -16.16 -11.92 5.31
N LYS A 175 -16.26 -12.50 6.50
CA LYS A 175 -16.98 -11.92 7.63
C LYS A 175 -15.97 -11.38 8.64
N PRO A 176 -16.36 -10.40 9.46
CA PRO A 176 -15.57 -10.00 10.62
C PRO A 176 -15.11 -11.24 11.37
N ILE A 177 -13.80 -11.32 11.65
CA ILE A 177 -13.27 -12.40 12.45
C ILE A 177 -13.96 -12.25 13.81
N LEU A 178 -14.92 -13.14 14.09
CA LEU A 178 -15.67 -13.10 15.34
C LEU A 178 -14.66 -13.26 16.48
N GLN A 179 -14.43 -12.17 17.21
CA GLN A 179 -13.67 -12.25 18.45
C GLN A 179 -14.42 -13.20 19.38
N ALA A 180 -13.78 -14.30 19.78
CA ALA A 180 -14.42 -15.17 20.75
C ALA A 180 -14.76 -14.38 22.02
N THR A 181 -15.98 -14.56 22.48
CA THR A 181 -16.46 -13.97 23.73
C THR A 181 -16.42 -15.01 24.84
N LEU A 182 -16.29 -14.56 26.09
CA LEU A 182 -16.52 -15.42 27.25
C LEU A 182 -17.93 -15.21 27.80
N PRO A 183 -18.56 -16.23 28.41
CA PRO A 183 -19.85 -16.08 29.09
C PRO A 183 -19.82 -14.96 30.14
N LYS A 184 -20.93 -14.24 30.28
CA LYS A 184 -21.08 -13.23 31.35
C LYS A 184 -20.80 -13.84 32.71
N GLY A 185 -20.01 -13.14 33.52
CA GLY A 185 -19.57 -13.60 34.84
C GLY A 185 -18.24 -14.35 34.85
N THR A 186 -17.63 -14.63 33.69
CA THR A 186 -16.27 -15.22 33.63
C THR A 186 -15.22 -14.29 34.21
N TYR A 187 -15.25 -13.01 33.81
CA TYR A 187 -14.52 -11.92 34.46
C TYR A 187 -15.48 -10.80 34.83
N LEU A 188 -15.03 -9.90 35.70
CA LEU A 188 -15.79 -8.69 36.03
C LEU A 188 -15.93 -7.81 34.78
N GLU A 189 -17.11 -7.23 34.59
CA GLU A 189 -17.32 -6.21 33.56
C GLU A 189 -16.41 -5.00 33.83
N TRP A 190 -15.86 -4.41 32.78
CA TRP A 190 -15.07 -3.20 32.89
C TRP A 190 -15.94 -2.06 33.42
N PHE A 191 -15.39 -1.28 34.34
CA PHE A 191 -16.05 -0.13 34.92
C PHE A 191 -15.05 1.01 35.11
N GLY A 192 -15.29 2.14 34.46
CA GLY A 192 -14.33 3.25 34.40
C GLY A 192 -13.94 3.89 35.75
N LYS A 193 -14.64 3.58 36.85
CA LYS A 193 -14.23 4.07 38.18
C LYS A 193 -13.26 3.12 38.90
N ASN A 194 -13.14 1.88 38.44
CA ASN A 194 -12.28 0.89 39.05
C ASN A 194 -10.82 1.08 38.64
N VAL A 195 -9.93 0.69 39.55
CA VAL A 195 -8.49 0.65 39.32
C VAL A 195 -8.11 -0.76 38.91
N TYR A 196 -7.34 -0.88 37.83
CA TYR A 196 -6.86 -2.15 37.29
C TYR A 196 -5.34 -2.16 37.32
N LYS A 197 -4.74 -3.23 37.85
CA LYS A 197 -3.30 -3.48 37.83
C LYS A 197 -2.95 -4.36 36.64
N GLY A 198 -1.68 -4.34 36.22
CA GLY A 198 -1.17 -5.27 35.22
C GLY A 198 -1.53 -6.73 35.54
N GLY A 199 -2.01 -7.45 34.54
CA GLY A 199 -2.52 -8.81 34.63
C GLY A 199 -4.02 -8.93 34.97
N ASN A 200 -4.70 -7.87 35.42
CA ASN A 200 -6.14 -7.93 35.69
C ASN A 200 -6.92 -8.17 34.40
N ARG A 201 -7.96 -9.02 34.48
CA ARG A 201 -8.83 -9.34 33.34
C ARG A 201 -10.22 -8.78 33.56
N VAL A 202 -10.81 -8.24 32.50
CA VAL A 202 -12.17 -7.71 32.48
C VAL A 202 -12.90 -8.21 31.24
N LEU A 203 -14.23 -8.25 31.31
CA LEU A 203 -15.07 -8.30 30.12
C LEU A 203 -15.45 -6.90 29.71
N PHE A 204 -15.39 -6.64 28.41
CA PHE A 204 -15.97 -5.46 27.80
C PHE A 204 -16.77 -5.93 26.59
N GLU A 205 -18.10 -5.77 26.65
CA GLU A 205 -19.02 -6.26 25.62
C GLU A 205 -18.87 -7.77 25.33
N GLY A 206 -18.50 -8.56 26.36
CA GLY A 206 -18.28 -10.00 26.25
C GLY A 206 -16.89 -10.41 25.75
N VAL A 207 -16.06 -9.46 25.32
CA VAL A 207 -14.67 -9.71 24.92
C VAL A 207 -13.75 -9.57 26.13
N PRO A 208 -12.89 -10.57 26.41
CA PRO A 208 -11.95 -10.50 27.52
C PRO A 208 -10.72 -9.66 27.18
N PHE A 209 -10.40 -8.73 28.07
CA PHE A 209 -9.20 -7.91 28.00
C PHE A 209 -8.32 -8.13 29.24
N GLN A 210 -7.01 -8.06 29.06
CA GLN A 210 -6.03 -8.06 30.12
C GLN A 210 -5.36 -6.70 30.21
N ALA A 211 -5.24 -6.15 31.42
CA ALA A 211 -4.47 -4.95 31.67
C ALA A 211 -2.98 -5.27 31.52
N LYS A 212 -2.24 -4.50 30.73
CA LYS A 212 -0.78 -4.57 30.59
C LYS A 212 -0.08 -3.89 31.77
N TRP A 213 -0.66 -2.80 32.27
CA TRP A 213 -0.15 -2.04 33.42
C TRP A 213 -1.30 -1.39 34.20
N TRP A 214 -0.93 -0.65 35.25
CA TRP A 214 -1.87 0.08 36.10
C TRP A 214 -2.68 1.10 35.29
N ASN A 215 -3.99 1.12 35.42
CA ASN A 215 -4.87 2.13 34.82
C ASN A 215 -6.15 2.36 35.64
N GLN A 216 -6.81 3.49 35.38
CA GLN A 216 -8.11 3.85 35.93
C GLN A 216 -8.88 4.69 34.89
N GLY A 217 -10.10 4.28 34.53
CA GLY A 217 -10.96 5.03 33.61
C GLY A 217 -10.65 4.89 32.12
N GLU A 218 -9.54 4.26 31.76
CA GLU A 218 -9.18 3.99 30.37
C GLU A 218 -9.99 2.79 29.85
N SER A 219 -10.74 3.00 28.76
CA SER A 219 -11.66 1.99 28.19
C SER A 219 -10.90 0.93 27.38
N PRO A 220 -11.27 -0.36 27.47
CA PRO A 220 -10.71 -1.42 26.63
C PRO A 220 -10.90 -1.17 25.13
N ALA A 221 -11.98 -0.49 24.73
CA ALA A 221 -12.19 -0.10 23.33
C ALA A 221 -11.03 0.73 22.75
N ALA A 222 -10.28 1.46 23.59
CA ALA A 222 -9.12 2.22 23.16
C ALA A 222 -7.97 1.33 22.65
N SER A 223 -7.92 0.04 23.01
CA SER A 223 -6.91 -0.88 22.47
C SER A 223 -7.12 -1.19 21.00
N ALA A 224 -8.33 -1.06 20.47
CA ALA A 224 -8.58 -1.19 19.03
C ALA A 224 -7.94 -0.03 18.25
N ALA A 225 -8.01 1.18 18.80
CA ALA A 225 -7.43 2.37 18.19
C ALA A 225 -5.91 2.49 18.42
N ASN A 226 -5.40 2.03 19.56
CA ASN A 226 -3.99 2.08 19.91
C ASN A 226 -3.65 0.99 20.96
N SER A 227 -3.36 -0.23 20.49
CA SER A 227 -3.09 -1.37 21.38
C SER A 227 -1.85 -1.18 22.26
N ASP A 228 -0.88 -0.35 21.87
CA ASP A 228 0.33 -0.11 22.65
C ASP A 228 0.14 0.99 23.70
N ALA A 229 -0.51 2.12 23.39
CA ALA A 229 -0.77 3.14 24.40
C ALA A 229 -1.95 2.79 25.31
N SER A 230 -2.87 1.95 24.84
CA SER A 230 -3.94 1.43 25.69
C SER A 230 -3.34 0.57 26.79
N PRO A 231 -3.82 0.69 28.05
CA PRO A 231 -3.42 -0.24 29.09
C PRO A 231 -4.05 -1.62 28.88
N TRP A 232 -4.92 -1.83 27.88
CA TRP A 232 -5.63 -3.08 27.63
C TRP A 232 -5.09 -3.80 26.40
N ILE A 233 -5.05 -5.13 26.48
CA ILE A 233 -4.83 -6.03 25.34
C ILE A 233 -5.93 -7.09 25.34
N SER A 234 -6.55 -7.34 24.20
CA SER A 234 -7.54 -8.42 24.06
C SER A 234 -6.83 -9.77 24.18
N LEU A 235 -7.45 -10.74 24.85
CA LEU A 235 -6.94 -12.11 24.82
C LEU A 235 -7.02 -12.67 23.39
N THR A 236 -6.06 -13.51 23.02
CA THR A 236 -6.06 -14.14 21.70
C THR A 236 -7.12 -15.22 21.61
N GLN A 237 -7.56 -15.53 20.38
CA GLN A 237 -8.52 -16.60 20.12
C GLN A 237 -8.12 -17.93 20.80
N ALA A 238 -6.83 -18.29 20.77
CA ALA A 238 -6.31 -19.50 21.41
C ALA A 238 -6.46 -19.46 22.94
N GLN A 239 -6.15 -18.32 23.56
CA GLN A 239 -6.32 -18.14 25.02
C GLN A 239 -7.80 -18.22 25.43
N ILE A 240 -8.70 -17.69 24.62
CA ILE A 240 -10.13 -17.71 24.91
C ILE A 240 -10.69 -19.14 24.79
N ILE A 241 -10.28 -19.89 23.76
CA ILE A 241 -10.64 -21.31 23.61
C ILE A 241 -10.13 -22.14 24.79
N GLU A 242 -8.91 -21.88 25.25
CA GLU A 242 -8.34 -22.54 26.43
C GLU A 242 -9.18 -22.28 27.69
N ILE A 243 -9.54 -21.02 27.95
CA ILE A 243 -10.38 -20.63 29.09
C ILE A 243 -11.78 -21.27 29.02
N LEU A 244 -12.41 -21.30 27.84
CA LEU A 244 -13.70 -21.96 27.64
C LEU A 244 -13.61 -23.47 27.95
N GLY A 245 -12.54 -24.13 27.51
CA GLY A 245 -12.30 -25.54 27.82
C GLY A 245 -12.08 -25.82 29.31
N GLU A 246 -11.61 -24.86 30.09
CA GLU A 246 -11.50 -24.96 31.56
C GLU A 246 -12.85 -24.75 32.27
N LEU A 247 -13.69 -23.83 31.77
CA LEU A 247 -15.02 -23.57 32.31
C LEU A 247 -15.96 -24.77 32.15
N ASP A 248 -15.91 -25.45 31.01
CA ASP A 248 -16.72 -26.67 30.78
C ASP A 248 -16.33 -27.82 31.72
N LYS A 249 -15.03 -27.93 32.05
CA LYS A 249 -14.54 -28.94 33.02
C LYS A 249 -14.97 -28.64 34.45
N THR A 250 -15.21 -27.38 34.79
CA THR A 250 -15.61 -26.96 36.14
C THR A 250 -17.13 -26.94 36.34
N THR A 251 -17.92 -26.83 35.27
CA THR A 251 -19.40 -26.91 35.30
C THR A 251 -19.95 -28.32 35.06
N GLY A 252 -19.15 -29.27 34.57
CA GLY A 252 -19.53 -30.67 34.36
C GLY A 252 -19.54 -31.58 35.61
N LYS A 253 -20.02 -31.08 36.76
CA LYS A 253 -20.19 -31.86 38.00
C LYS A 253 -21.59 -31.70 38.59
#